data_AF-A0A9P1HQ61-F1
#
_entry.id   AF-A0A9P1HQ61-F1
#
_cell.length_a   1.000
_cell.length_b   1.000
_cell.length_c   1.000
_cell.angle_alpha   90.00
_cell.angle_beta   90.00
_cell.angle_gamma   90.00
#
_symmetry.space_group_name_H-M   'P 1'
#
loop_
_entity.id
_entity.type
_entity.pdbx_description
1 polymer ?
#
loop_
_entity_poly.entity_id
_entity_poly.type
_entity_poly.pdbx_seq_one_letter_code
_entity_poly.pdbx_strand_id
1 'polypeptide(L)'
;MPPKPSAKGAKKAAKTQKVARTGDKKKRKSRKESYAVYVYRVLKQVHPDTGISSKAMSIMNSFVNDVFERIANEASRLAHYNKRSTISSREVQTAVRLILPGELAKHAVSEGTKAVTKYTSSKTQSIMSGRGKGGKAKTGGKAKSRSTRAGLQFPVGRLHRMLRKGNYAQRVGAGAPVYLAAVLEYLAAEVLELAGNAARDNKKSRINPRHLQLAVRNDEELNKLLSGVTIAQGGVLPNIQSILLPKKTAGEKE
;
A
#
# COMPACT_ATOMS: atom_id res chain seq x y z
N MET A 1 -44.05 62.97 -11.19
CA MET A 1 -44.36 61.58 -11.61
C MET A 1 -43.72 61.33 -12.99
N PRO A 2 -43.33 60.08 -13.29
CA PRO A 2 -42.40 59.63 -14.35
C PRO A 2 -43.12 59.61 -15.74
N PRO A 3 -42.62 59.03 -16.88
CA PRO A 3 -41.47 58.11 -17.08
C PRO A 3 -40.64 58.24 -18.39
N LYS A 4 -39.60 57.40 -18.47
CA LYS A 4 -38.88 56.90 -19.69
C LYS A 4 -39.83 56.14 -20.65
N PRO A 5 -39.54 55.91 -21.96
CA PRO A 5 -38.66 54.80 -22.46
C PRO A 5 -37.86 55.10 -23.77
N SER A 6 -36.53 54.88 -23.84
CA SER A 6 -35.81 53.70 -24.38
C SER A 6 -36.09 53.27 -25.84
N ALA A 7 -35.08 53.29 -26.73
CA ALA A 7 -34.25 52.13 -27.08
C ALA A 7 -33.43 52.29 -28.39
N LYS A 8 -32.39 51.44 -28.49
CA LYS A 8 -31.60 50.99 -29.66
C LYS A 8 -30.37 51.81 -30.09
N GLY A 9 -29.20 51.24 -29.78
CA GLY A 9 -27.92 51.53 -30.43
C GLY A 9 -27.02 50.30 -30.37
N ALA A 10 -26.77 49.71 -31.54
CA ALA A 10 -25.99 48.50 -31.76
C ALA A 10 -24.53 48.61 -31.26
N LYS A 11 -23.95 47.53 -30.72
CA LYS A 11 -22.50 47.44 -30.49
C LYS A 11 -21.91 46.20 -31.16
N LYS A 12 -20.93 46.51 -32.02
CA LYS A 12 -20.01 45.66 -32.79
C LYS A 12 -19.43 44.51 -31.96
N ALA A 13 -19.43 43.32 -32.55
CA ALA A 13 -18.63 42.17 -32.11
C ALA A 13 -17.14 42.42 -32.42
N ALA A 14 -16.34 42.70 -31.40
CA ALA A 14 -14.88 42.66 -31.49
C ALA A 14 -14.39 41.25 -31.16
N LYS A 15 -13.91 40.51 -32.16
CA LYS A 15 -13.17 39.26 -31.97
C LYS A 15 -11.78 39.58 -31.41
N THR A 16 -11.60 39.45 -30.10
CA THR A 16 -10.27 39.41 -29.49
C THR A 16 -9.65 38.05 -29.77
N GLN A 17 -8.67 38.00 -30.69
CA GLN A 17 -7.82 36.83 -30.90
C GLN A 17 -7.01 36.59 -29.62
N LYS A 18 -7.34 35.52 -28.89
CA LYS A 18 -6.47 34.97 -27.83
C LYS A 18 -5.25 34.36 -28.50
N VAL A 19 -4.12 35.07 -28.46
CA VAL A 19 -2.80 34.52 -28.78
C VAL A 19 -2.54 33.34 -27.83
N ALA A 20 -2.51 32.14 -28.38
CA ALA A 20 -2.19 30.93 -27.64
C ALA A 20 -0.73 31.01 -27.19
N ARG A 21 -0.50 31.28 -25.89
CA ARG A 21 0.81 31.08 -25.28
C ARG A 21 1.10 29.58 -25.28
N THR A 22 1.93 29.14 -26.22
CA THR A 22 2.64 27.85 -26.20
C THR A 22 3.65 27.87 -25.05
N GLY A 23 3.13 27.77 -23.82
CA GLY A 23 3.93 27.49 -22.65
C GLY A 23 4.21 26.00 -22.60
N ASP A 24 5.46 25.61 -22.81
CA ASP A 24 5.98 24.28 -22.47
C ASP A 24 5.55 23.92 -21.05
N LYS A 25 4.52 23.08 -20.93
CA LYS A 25 4.09 22.52 -19.65
C LYS A 25 5.19 21.56 -19.21
N LYS A 26 6.18 22.10 -18.49
CA LYS A 26 7.21 21.36 -17.76
C LYS A 26 6.51 20.20 -17.05
N LYS A 27 6.72 18.97 -17.56
CA LYS A 27 6.02 17.75 -17.14
C LYS A 27 6.17 17.64 -15.62
N ARG A 28 5.09 17.93 -14.87
CA ARG A 28 5.11 17.85 -13.40
C ARG A 28 5.66 16.48 -13.03
N LYS A 29 6.83 16.44 -12.38
CA LYS A 29 7.46 15.19 -11.93
C LYS A 29 6.40 14.45 -11.11
N SER A 30 6.00 13.26 -11.58
CA SER A 30 4.96 12.46 -10.96
C SER A 30 5.32 12.27 -9.49
N ARG A 31 4.55 12.86 -8.56
CA ARG A 31 4.76 12.67 -7.13
C ARG A 31 4.76 11.17 -6.86
N LYS A 32 5.81 10.64 -6.22
CA LYS A 32 5.85 9.22 -5.82
C LYS A 32 4.57 8.92 -5.04
N GLU A 33 3.90 7.83 -5.39
CA GLU A 33 2.64 7.48 -4.76
C GLU A 33 2.90 7.18 -3.27
N SER A 34 2.07 7.76 -2.39
CA SER A 34 2.24 7.63 -0.95
C SER A 34 1.20 6.68 -0.35
N TYR A 35 1.66 5.73 0.43
CA TYR A 35 0.84 4.80 1.20
C TYR A 35 0.50 5.30 2.61
N ALA A 36 0.94 6.50 2.98
CA ALA A 36 0.91 6.98 4.37
C ALA A 36 -0.50 6.92 5.01
N VAL A 37 -1.55 7.29 4.27
CA VAL A 37 -2.92 7.23 4.77
C VAL A 37 -3.37 5.79 5.04
N TYR A 38 -2.95 4.82 4.23
CA TYR A 38 -3.33 3.42 4.39
C TYR A 38 -2.52 2.76 5.51
N VAL A 39 -1.22 3.01 5.55
CA VAL A 39 -0.34 2.59 6.66
C VAL A 39 -0.86 3.13 8.00
N TYR A 40 -1.32 4.38 8.03
CA TYR A 40 -1.91 4.95 9.24
C TYR A 40 -3.24 4.26 9.63
N ARG A 41 -4.10 3.92 8.68
CA ARG A 41 -5.33 3.16 8.99
C ARG A 41 -5.04 1.78 9.55
N VAL A 42 -4.07 1.08 8.96
CA VAL A 42 -3.61 -0.22 9.48
C VAL A 42 -3.04 -0.04 10.89
N LEU A 43 -2.18 0.96 11.11
CA LEU A 43 -1.66 1.27 12.45
C LEU A 43 -2.79 1.46 13.48
N LYS A 44 -3.89 2.12 13.11
CA LYS A 44 -5.02 2.32 14.03
C LYS A 44 -5.86 1.08 14.28
N GLN A 45 -5.74 0.05 13.46
CA GLN A 45 -6.36 -1.25 13.72
C GLN A 45 -5.52 -2.06 14.73
N VAL A 46 -4.19 -1.99 14.63
CA VAL A 46 -3.27 -2.73 15.52
C VAL A 46 -2.98 -2.01 16.84
N HIS A 47 -2.76 -0.69 16.78
CA HIS A 47 -2.39 0.16 17.92
C HIS A 47 -3.17 1.48 17.90
N PRO A 48 -4.41 1.50 18.44
CA PRO A 48 -5.29 2.68 18.40
C PRO A 48 -4.67 3.95 18.99
N ASP A 49 -3.93 3.83 20.08
CA ASP A 49 -3.35 4.96 20.82
C ASP A 49 -1.92 5.33 20.39
N THR A 50 -1.31 4.51 19.52
CA THR A 50 0.07 4.74 19.07
C THR A 50 0.09 5.64 17.83
N GLY A 51 0.95 6.64 17.85
CA GLY A 51 1.28 7.47 16.68
C GLY A 51 2.44 6.90 15.87
N ILE A 52 2.69 7.47 14.69
CA ILE A 52 3.89 7.19 13.89
C ILE A 52 4.53 8.50 13.45
N SER A 53 5.85 8.59 13.59
CA SER A 53 6.61 9.77 13.15
C SER A 53 6.66 9.87 11.61
N SER A 54 6.84 11.06 11.07
CA SER A 54 6.97 11.28 9.62
C SER A 54 8.16 10.50 9.02
N LYS A 55 9.26 10.41 9.76
CA LYS A 55 10.45 9.63 9.39
C LYS A 55 10.15 8.13 9.32
N ALA A 56 9.52 7.58 10.35
CA ALA A 56 9.07 6.19 10.36
C ALA A 56 8.04 5.91 9.24
N MET A 57 7.12 6.84 9.00
CA MET A 57 6.15 6.74 7.90
C MET A 57 6.83 6.73 6.53
N SER A 58 7.90 7.51 6.34
CA SER A 58 8.68 7.49 5.10
C SER A 58 9.35 6.14 4.88
N ILE A 59 9.87 5.52 5.94
CA ILE A 59 10.46 4.17 5.89
C ILE A 59 9.39 3.14 5.51
N MET A 60 8.23 3.16 6.17
CA MET A 60 7.11 2.28 5.84
C MET A 60 6.64 2.46 4.39
N ASN A 61 6.62 3.70 3.89
CA ASN A 61 6.28 3.96 2.51
C ASN A 61 7.30 3.36 1.54
N SER A 62 8.60 3.46 1.84
CA SER A 62 9.65 2.84 1.03
C SER A 62 9.56 1.31 1.09
N PHE A 63 9.35 0.74 2.27
CA PHE A 63 9.16 -0.70 2.48
C PHE A 63 8.02 -1.25 1.62
N VAL A 64 6.84 -0.62 1.65
CA VAL A 64 5.69 -1.05 0.83
C VAL A 64 6.00 -0.97 -0.67
N ASN A 65 6.72 0.06 -1.14
CA ASN A 65 7.10 0.18 -2.55
C ASN A 65 8.12 -0.90 -2.94
N ASP A 66 9.14 -1.16 -2.11
CA ASP A 66 10.16 -2.17 -2.37
C ASP A 66 9.53 -3.58 -2.44
N VAL A 67 8.69 -3.94 -1.47
CA VAL A 67 7.96 -5.22 -1.50
C VAL A 67 7.04 -5.32 -2.71
N PHE A 68 6.34 -4.23 -3.07
CA PHE A 68 5.52 -4.19 -4.29
C PHE A 68 6.36 -4.49 -5.53
N GLU A 69 7.50 -3.80 -5.69
CA GLU A 69 8.38 -3.95 -6.86
C GLU A 69 8.95 -5.37 -6.93
N ARG A 70 9.42 -5.93 -5.82
CA ARG A 70 9.92 -7.32 -5.74
C ARG A 70 8.86 -8.32 -6.19
N ILE A 71 7.65 -8.27 -5.63
CA ILE A 71 6.56 -9.21 -5.96
C ILE A 71 6.09 -9.01 -7.41
N ALA A 72 5.95 -7.77 -7.86
CA ALA A 72 5.49 -7.48 -9.22
C ALA A 72 6.50 -7.94 -10.29
N ASN A 73 7.80 -7.74 -10.04
CA ASN A 73 8.88 -8.21 -10.91
C ASN A 73 8.89 -9.75 -11.00
N GLU A 74 8.78 -10.44 -9.86
CA GLU A 74 8.79 -11.90 -9.85
C GLU A 74 7.53 -12.49 -10.48
N ALA A 75 6.35 -11.90 -10.22
CA ALA A 75 5.10 -12.29 -10.89
C ALA A 75 5.16 -12.06 -12.41
N SER A 76 5.85 -11.01 -12.86
CA SER A 76 6.11 -10.76 -14.29
C SER A 76 6.95 -11.86 -14.91
N ARG A 77 8.09 -12.22 -14.28
CA ARG A 77 8.95 -13.33 -14.74
C ARG A 77 8.18 -14.65 -14.83
N LEU A 78 7.36 -14.96 -13.82
CA LEU A 78 6.52 -16.16 -13.81
C LEU A 78 5.46 -16.14 -14.93
N ALA A 79 4.86 -14.99 -15.24
CA ALA A 79 3.92 -14.87 -16.34
C ALA A 79 4.61 -15.13 -17.69
N HIS A 80 5.81 -14.57 -17.88
CA HIS A 80 6.63 -14.79 -19.08
C HIS A 80 7.05 -16.26 -19.22
N TYR A 81 7.53 -16.88 -18.14
CA TYR A 81 7.90 -18.30 -18.12
C TYR A 81 6.73 -19.21 -18.52
N ASN A 82 5.54 -18.92 -18.01
CA ASN A 82 4.31 -19.65 -18.33
C ASN A 82 3.66 -19.25 -19.67
N LYS A 83 4.32 -18.41 -20.48
CA LYS A 83 3.82 -17.89 -21.76
C LYS A 83 2.43 -17.22 -21.65
N ARG A 84 2.16 -16.55 -20.52
CA ARG A 84 0.91 -15.84 -20.26
C ARG A 84 1.09 -14.34 -20.42
N SER A 85 0.24 -13.71 -21.22
CA SER A 85 0.16 -12.25 -21.34
C SER A 85 -0.53 -11.54 -20.18
N THR A 86 -1.07 -12.29 -19.21
CA THR A 86 -1.88 -11.75 -18.11
C THR A 86 -1.32 -12.19 -16.77
N ILE A 87 -0.97 -11.24 -15.89
CA ILE A 87 -0.66 -11.53 -14.49
C ILE A 87 -1.97 -11.76 -13.74
N SER A 88 -2.16 -12.95 -13.17
CA SER A 88 -3.29 -13.33 -12.34
C SER A 88 -2.90 -13.42 -10.86
N SER A 89 -3.86 -13.74 -9.98
CA SER A 89 -3.55 -14.02 -8.58
C SER A 89 -2.65 -15.24 -8.40
N ARG A 90 -2.59 -16.17 -9.38
CA ARG A 90 -1.73 -17.35 -9.33
C ARG A 90 -0.25 -16.96 -9.41
N GLU A 91 0.13 -16.12 -10.37
CA GLU A 91 1.54 -15.68 -10.49
C GLU A 91 1.96 -14.86 -9.28
N VAL A 92 1.07 -14.01 -8.74
CA VAL A 92 1.33 -13.27 -7.49
C VAL A 92 1.51 -14.22 -6.31
N GLN A 93 0.65 -15.21 -6.13
CA GLN A 93 0.75 -16.20 -5.06
C GLN A 93 2.08 -16.97 -5.12
N THR A 94 2.50 -17.41 -6.31
CA THR A 94 3.78 -18.09 -6.47
C THR A 94 4.95 -17.15 -6.19
N ALA A 95 4.90 -15.90 -6.69
CA ALA A 95 5.93 -14.89 -6.39
C ALA A 95 6.06 -14.63 -4.88
N VAL A 96 4.94 -14.56 -4.15
CA VAL A 96 4.93 -14.38 -2.69
C VAL A 96 5.64 -15.53 -1.98
N ARG A 97 5.42 -16.78 -2.41
CA ARG A 97 6.11 -17.96 -1.84
C ARG A 97 7.61 -18.00 -2.13
N LEU A 98 8.04 -17.37 -3.23
CA LEU A 98 9.46 -17.30 -3.59
C LEU A 98 10.19 -16.18 -2.83
N ILE A 99 9.50 -15.07 -2.55
CA ILE A 99 10.09 -13.87 -1.95
C ILE A 99 10.03 -13.88 -0.42
N LEU A 100 8.91 -14.32 0.15
CA LEU A 100 8.72 -14.31 1.59
C LEU A 100 9.26 -15.61 2.22
N PRO A 101 9.91 -15.53 3.40
CA PRO A 101 10.35 -16.71 4.12
C PRO A 101 9.20 -17.39 4.90
N GLY A 102 9.38 -18.68 5.18
CA GLY A 102 8.72 -19.43 6.27
C GLY A 102 7.23 -19.16 6.49
N GLU A 103 6.90 -18.73 7.71
CA GLU A 103 5.54 -18.45 8.19
C GLU A 103 4.97 -17.17 7.56
N LEU A 104 5.79 -16.11 7.37
CA LEU A 104 5.36 -14.92 6.62
C LEU A 104 4.75 -15.28 5.26
N ALA A 105 5.35 -16.23 4.53
CA ALA A 105 4.82 -16.69 3.25
C ALA A 105 3.47 -17.41 3.40
N LYS A 106 3.32 -18.28 4.40
CA LYS A 106 2.09 -19.04 4.65
C LYS A 106 0.93 -18.11 5.00
N HIS A 107 1.15 -17.17 5.93
CA HIS A 107 0.15 -16.19 6.33
C HIS A 107 -0.20 -15.23 5.20
N ALA A 108 0.79 -14.71 4.47
CA ALA A 108 0.55 -13.86 3.31
C ALA A 108 -0.29 -14.57 2.23
N VAL A 109 -0.04 -15.86 2.01
CA VAL A 109 -0.83 -16.66 1.06
C VAL A 109 -2.27 -16.86 1.53
N SER A 110 -2.47 -17.09 2.82
CA SER A 110 -3.80 -17.22 3.44
C SER A 110 -4.60 -15.91 3.28
N GLU A 111 -4.02 -14.78 3.68
CA GLU A 111 -4.65 -13.46 3.59
C GLU A 111 -4.95 -13.06 2.13
N GLY A 112 -4.03 -13.32 1.21
CA GLY A 112 -4.24 -13.10 -0.22
C GLY A 112 -5.40 -13.91 -0.78
N THR A 113 -5.50 -15.19 -0.41
CA THR A 113 -6.57 -16.09 -0.87
C THR A 113 -7.93 -15.65 -0.31
N LYS A 114 -7.98 -15.34 0.99
CA LYS A 114 -9.18 -14.84 1.67
C LYS A 114 -9.70 -13.55 1.04
N ALA A 115 -8.82 -12.59 0.75
CA ALA A 115 -9.19 -11.33 0.12
C ALA A 115 -9.75 -11.52 -1.29
N VAL A 116 -9.15 -12.42 -2.10
CA VAL A 116 -9.65 -12.73 -3.44
C VAL A 116 -11.02 -13.40 -3.38
N THR A 117 -11.22 -14.38 -2.49
CA THR A 117 -12.51 -15.06 -2.31
C THR A 117 -13.60 -14.08 -1.86
N LYS A 118 -13.30 -13.19 -0.92
CA LYS A 118 -14.24 -12.14 -0.50
C LYS A 118 -14.59 -11.19 -1.65
N TYR A 119 -13.60 -10.80 -2.44
CA TYR A 119 -13.78 -9.92 -3.59
C TYR A 119 -14.62 -10.56 -4.69
N THR A 120 -14.40 -11.84 -5.01
CA THR A 120 -15.19 -12.56 -6.01
C THR A 120 -16.64 -12.74 -5.55
N SER A 121 -16.88 -13.17 -4.31
CA SER A 121 -18.22 -13.31 -3.75
C SER A 121 -19.00 -11.99 -3.77
N SER A 122 -18.38 -10.89 -3.32
CA SER A 122 -19.02 -9.57 -3.36
C SER A 122 -19.30 -9.08 -4.78
N LYS A 123 -18.41 -9.39 -5.73
CA LYS A 123 -18.61 -9.03 -7.14
C LYS A 123 -19.76 -9.83 -7.76
N THR A 124 -19.85 -11.12 -7.50
CA THR A 124 -20.94 -11.99 -7.99
C THR A 124 -22.29 -11.54 -7.47
N GLN A 125 -22.40 -11.24 -6.16
CA GLN A 125 -23.62 -10.69 -5.57
C GLN A 125 -24.07 -9.39 -6.26
N SER A 126 -23.13 -8.48 -6.58
CA SER A 126 -23.44 -7.23 -7.27
C SER A 126 -23.88 -7.40 -8.73
N ILE A 127 -23.48 -8.50 -9.38
CA ILE A 127 -23.89 -8.81 -10.77
C ILE A 127 -25.27 -9.47 -10.77
N MET A 128 -25.51 -10.39 -9.84
CA MET A 128 -26.80 -11.07 -9.69
C MET A 128 -27.93 -10.10 -9.30
N SER A 129 -27.66 -9.12 -8.44
CA SER A 129 -28.65 -8.08 -8.09
C SER A 129 -28.91 -7.06 -9.21
N GLY A 130 -28.06 -7.02 -10.26
CA GLY A 130 -28.18 -6.09 -11.38
C GLY A 130 -28.83 -6.67 -12.64
N ARG A 131 -29.21 -7.96 -12.64
CA ARG A 131 -29.81 -8.67 -13.79
C ARG A 131 -31.35 -8.65 -13.75
N GLY A 132 -31.94 -7.49 -13.48
CA GLY A 132 -33.38 -7.25 -13.63
C GLY A 132 -33.68 -6.68 -15.03
N LYS A 133 -34.62 -7.30 -15.76
CA LYS A 133 -35.15 -6.82 -17.05
C LYS A 133 -35.69 -5.38 -16.89
N GLY A 134 -35.28 -4.49 -17.79
CA GLY A 134 -36.05 -3.31 -18.21
C GLY A 134 -36.49 -2.35 -17.10
N GLY A 135 -35.63 -1.42 -16.71
CA GLY A 135 -36.05 -0.24 -15.95
C GLY A 135 -34.88 0.69 -15.76
N LYS A 136 -35.06 2.00 -16.04
CA LYS A 136 -34.13 3.06 -15.63
C LYS A 136 -33.97 2.98 -14.11
N ALA A 137 -32.96 2.26 -13.64
CA ALA A 137 -32.68 2.13 -12.22
C ALA A 137 -32.23 3.50 -11.70
N LYS A 138 -32.96 4.02 -10.70
CA LYS A 138 -32.54 5.18 -9.90
C LYS A 138 -31.13 4.91 -9.36
N THR A 139 -30.14 5.60 -9.90
CA THR A 139 -28.72 5.52 -9.51
C THR A 139 -28.52 6.19 -8.14
N GLY A 140 -29.00 5.55 -7.07
CA GLY A 140 -28.85 6.04 -5.69
C GLY A 140 -27.83 5.29 -4.84
N GLY A 141 -27.40 4.09 -5.25
CA GLY A 141 -26.41 3.31 -4.52
C GLY A 141 -24.98 3.71 -4.87
N LYS A 142 -24.21 4.26 -3.92
CA LYS A 142 -22.77 4.53 -4.12
C LYS A 142 -22.06 3.22 -4.50
N ALA A 143 -21.40 3.21 -5.65
CA ALA A 143 -20.61 2.07 -6.10
C ALA A 143 -19.52 1.74 -5.06
N LYS A 144 -19.59 0.54 -4.47
CA LYS A 144 -18.58 0.08 -3.49
C LYS A 144 -17.21 -0.02 -4.16
N SER A 145 -16.19 0.55 -3.52
CA SER A 145 -14.81 0.52 -4.01
C SER A 145 -14.24 -0.89 -4.06
N ARG A 146 -13.24 -1.14 -4.91
CA ARG A 146 -12.57 -2.45 -4.99
C ARG A 146 -11.95 -2.88 -3.65
N SER A 147 -11.31 -1.95 -2.94
CA SER A 147 -10.75 -2.18 -1.59
C SER A 147 -11.83 -2.57 -0.60
N THR A 148 -12.96 -1.84 -0.59
CA THR A 148 -14.11 -2.15 0.28
C THR A 148 -14.70 -3.53 -0.01
N ARG A 149 -14.79 -3.94 -1.29
CA ARG A 149 -15.26 -5.28 -1.67
C ARG A 149 -14.31 -6.39 -1.22
N ALA A 150 -13.00 -6.14 -1.25
CA ALA A 150 -11.99 -7.06 -0.76
C ALA A 150 -11.85 -7.04 0.77
N GLY A 151 -12.39 -6.03 1.45
CA GLY A 151 -12.23 -5.85 2.89
C GLY A 151 -10.85 -5.35 3.29
N LEU A 152 -10.16 -4.62 2.41
CA LEU A 152 -8.79 -4.16 2.60
C LEU A 152 -8.76 -2.64 2.84
N GLN A 153 -7.87 -2.18 3.72
CA GLN A 153 -7.51 -0.77 3.82
C GLN A 153 -6.69 -0.31 2.62
N PHE A 154 -5.76 -1.16 2.15
CA PHE A 154 -4.83 -0.85 1.08
C PHE A 154 -5.54 -0.62 -0.27
N PRO A 155 -4.95 0.23 -1.15
CA PRO A 155 -5.66 0.72 -2.32
C PRO A 155 -5.55 -0.24 -3.53
N VAL A 156 -6.43 -1.23 -3.61
CA VAL A 156 -6.51 -2.21 -4.71
C VAL A 156 -6.55 -1.54 -6.09
N GLY A 157 -7.37 -0.48 -6.24
CA GLY A 157 -7.50 0.23 -7.52
C GLY A 157 -6.22 0.94 -7.95
N ARG A 158 -5.44 1.45 -6.98
CA ARG A 158 -4.16 2.09 -7.21
C ARG A 158 -3.09 1.07 -7.59
N LEU A 159 -2.99 -0.02 -6.83
CA LEU A 159 -2.07 -1.12 -7.12
C LEU A 159 -2.33 -1.72 -8.51
N HIS A 160 -3.59 -1.85 -8.91
CA HIS A 160 -3.93 -2.25 -10.28
C HIS A 160 -3.40 -1.28 -11.35
N ARG A 161 -3.44 0.03 -11.09
CA ARG A 161 -2.86 1.03 -12.00
C ARG A 161 -1.34 0.98 -12.00
N MET A 162 -0.71 0.78 -10.84
CA MET A 162 0.74 0.63 -10.73
C MET A 162 1.24 -0.59 -11.50
N LEU A 163 0.56 -1.74 -11.37
CA LEU A 163 0.89 -2.95 -12.14
C LEU A 163 0.79 -2.73 -13.66
N ARG A 164 -0.18 -1.93 -14.13
CA ARG A 164 -0.29 -1.60 -15.56
C ARG A 164 0.75 -0.58 -16.01
N LYS A 165 1.02 0.45 -15.19
CA LYS A 165 1.97 1.51 -15.50
C LYS A 165 3.43 1.02 -15.45
N GLY A 166 3.72 0.03 -14.61
CA GLY A 166 5.03 -0.59 -14.51
C GLY A 166 5.35 -1.59 -15.63
N ASN A 167 4.44 -1.79 -16.59
CA ASN A 167 4.63 -2.67 -17.74
C ASN A 167 5.04 -4.12 -17.38
N TYR A 168 4.60 -4.62 -16.22
CA TYR A 168 4.94 -5.97 -15.76
C TYR A 168 4.32 -7.08 -16.62
N ALA A 169 3.20 -6.81 -17.30
CA ALA A 169 2.60 -7.71 -18.29
C ALA A 169 1.66 -6.93 -19.22
N GLN A 170 1.29 -7.53 -20.35
CA GLN A 170 0.33 -6.93 -21.29
C GLN A 170 -1.04 -6.68 -20.65
N ARG A 171 -1.48 -7.58 -19.75
CA ARG A 171 -2.75 -7.47 -19.03
C ARG A 171 -2.57 -7.81 -17.55
N VAL A 172 -3.46 -7.26 -16.72
CA VAL A 172 -3.52 -7.55 -15.29
C VAL A 172 -4.92 -8.03 -14.93
N GLY A 173 -5.02 -9.25 -14.40
CA GLY A 173 -6.27 -9.84 -13.95
C GLY A 173 -6.81 -9.14 -12.70
N ALA A 174 -8.13 -9.18 -12.49
CA ALA A 174 -8.75 -8.45 -11.38
C ALA A 174 -8.35 -8.97 -9.98
N GLY A 175 -7.97 -10.25 -9.87
CA GLY A 175 -7.52 -10.87 -8.62
C GLY A 175 -6.08 -10.53 -8.24
N ALA A 176 -5.19 -10.28 -9.21
CA ALA A 176 -3.79 -9.95 -8.96
C ALA A 176 -3.60 -8.72 -8.03
N PRO A 177 -4.22 -7.54 -8.29
CA PRO A 177 -4.07 -6.39 -7.42
C PRO A 177 -4.80 -6.54 -6.08
N VAL A 178 -5.79 -7.45 -5.96
CA VAL A 178 -6.46 -7.75 -4.69
C VAL A 178 -5.52 -8.57 -3.81
N TYR A 179 -4.94 -9.64 -4.39
CA TYR A 179 -3.98 -10.48 -3.70
C TYR A 179 -2.75 -9.68 -3.24
N LEU A 180 -2.18 -8.87 -4.15
CA LEU A 180 -1.04 -8.03 -3.83
C LEU A 180 -1.36 -7.00 -2.73
N ALA A 181 -2.55 -6.40 -2.76
CA ALA A 181 -2.97 -5.46 -1.72
C ALA A 181 -3.06 -6.12 -0.34
N ALA A 182 -3.60 -7.34 -0.28
CA ALA A 182 -3.72 -8.10 0.97
C ALA A 182 -2.34 -8.43 1.56
N VAL A 183 -1.40 -8.89 0.71
CA VAL A 183 -0.03 -9.20 1.15
C VAL A 183 0.69 -7.95 1.66
N LEU A 184 0.57 -6.82 0.96
CA LEU A 184 1.19 -5.56 1.40
C LEU A 184 0.56 -5.02 2.69
N GLU A 185 -0.75 -5.18 2.87
CA GLU A 185 -1.45 -4.81 4.10
C GLU A 185 -1.02 -5.69 5.28
N TYR A 186 -0.93 -7.01 5.06
CA TYR A 186 -0.46 -7.97 6.06
C TYR A 186 0.96 -7.65 6.52
N LEU A 187 1.92 -7.53 5.59
CA LEU A 187 3.31 -7.24 5.93
C LEU A 187 3.48 -5.86 6.61
N ALA A 188 2.68 -4.87 6.20
CA ALA A 188 2.68 -3.57 6.87
C ALA A 188 2.13 -3.69 8.30
N ALA A 189 1.07 -4.48 8.51
CA ALA A 189 0.52 -4.72 9.84
C ALA A 189 1.54 -5.41 10.75
N GLU A 190 2.22 -6.46 10.27
CA GLU A 190 3.24 -7.19 11.02
C GLU A 190 4.38 -6.28 11.52
N VAL A 191 4.93 -5.46 10.62
CA VAL A 191 5.99 -4.49 10.98
C VAL A 191 5.48 -3.43 11.97
N LEU A 192 4.24 -2.95 11.79
CA LEU A 192 3.64 -1.94 12.68
C LEU A 192 3.27 -2.52 14.05
N GLU A 193 2.88 -3.79 14.12
CA GLU A 193 2.57 -4.52 15.35
C GLU A 193 3.82 -4.60 16.22
N LEU A 194 4.90 -5.18 15.67
CA LEU A 194 6.19 -5.32 16.36
C LEU A 194 6.79 -3.96 16.74
N ALA A 195 6.73 -2.98 15.84
CA ALA A 195 7.25 -1.64 16.12
C ALA A 195 6.39 -0.85 17.13
N GLY A 196 5.08 -1.11 17.17
CA GLY A 196 4.17 -0.57 18.16
C GLY A 196 4.47 -1.11 19.55
N ASN A 197 4.69 -2.42 19.65
CA ASN A 197 5.11 -3.08 20.90
C ASN A 197 6.47 -2.54 21.36
N ALA A 198 7.47 -2.48 20.46
CA ALA A 198 8.77 -1.88 20.78
C ALA A 198 8.66 -0.40 21.20
N ALA A 199 7.71 0.37 20.67
CA ALA A 199 7.48 1.75 21.13
C ALA A 199 6.92 1.79 22.56
N ARG A 200 5.96 0.92 22.86
CA ARG A 200 5.32 0.79 24.18
C ARG A 200 6.32 0.35 25.24
N ASP A 201 7.17 -0.62 24.94
CA ASP A 201 8.22 -1.12 25.85
C ASP A 201 9.22 -0.02 26.20
N ASN A 202 9.52 0.84 25.22
CA ASN A 202 10.36 2.03 25.42
C ASN A 202 9.60 3.23 26.03
N LYS A 203 8.37 3.02 26.51
CA LYS A 203 7.49 4.03 27.10
C LYS A 203 7.28 5.24 26.18
N LYS A 204 7.14 4.99 24.87
CA LYS A 204 6.86 6.02 23.85
C LYS A 204 5.50 5.79 23.22
N SER A 205 4.71 6.86 23.11
CA SER A 205 3.41 6.86 22.42
C SER A 205 3.50 6.92 20.89
N ARG A 206 4.72 6.95 20.32
CA ARG A 206 4.95 7.11 18.88
C ARG A 206 6.07 6.22 18.34
N ILE A 207 5.79 5.54 17.23
CA ILE A 207 6.76 4.78 16.45
C ILE A 207 7.76 5.72 15.79
N ASN A 208 9.04 5.51 16.07
CA ASN A 208 10.18 6.18 15.45
C ASN A 208 10.97 5.18 14.57
N PRO A 209 11.93 5.64 13.75
CA PRO A 209 12.77 4.74 12.95
C PRO A 209 13.50 3.66 13.76
N ARG A 210 13.89 3.95 15.02
CA ARG A 210 14.54 2.99 15.90
C ARG A 210 13.60 1.82 16.23
N HIS A 211 12.33 2.08 16.54
CA HIS A 211 11.37 1.00 16.81
C HIS A 211 11.15 0.11 15.58
N LEU A 212 11.15 0.69 14.37
CA LEU A 212 11.12 -0.10 13.12
C LEU A 212 12.37 -0.95 12.94
N GLN A 213 13.56 -0.41 13.24
CA GLN A 213 14.82 -1.16 13.20
C GLN A 213 14.81 -2.32 14.20
N LEU A 214 14.40 -2.07 15.45
CA LEU A 214 14.32 -3.12 16.47
C LEU A 214 13.34 -4.21 16.05
N ALA A 215 12.14 -3.83 15.59
CA ALA A 215 11.13 -4.76 15.12
C ALA A 215 11.63 -5.65 13.97
N VAL A 216 12.23 -5.06 12.94
CA VAL A 216 12.72 -5.81 11.78
C VAL A 216 13.92 -6.69 12.11
N ARG A 217 14.85 -6.22 12.95
CA ARG A 217 16.10 -6.96 13.19
C ARG A 217 15.99 -8.02 14.27
N ASN A 218 15.06 -7.88 15.21
CA ASN A 218 14.78 -8.90 16.22
C ASN A 218 13.86 -10.02 15.70
N ASP A 219 13.16 -9.80 14.59
CA ASP A 219 12.33 -10.80 13.95
C ASP A 219 13.12 -11.53 12.85
N GLU A 220 13.27 -12.86 12.97
CA GLU A 220 14.10 -13.64 12.06
C GLU A 220 13.61 -13.57 10.60
N GLU A 221 12.29 -13.59 10.39
CA GLU A 221 11.68 -13.66 9.07
C GLU A 221 11.73 -12.31 8.36
N LEU A 222 11.40 -11.22 9.06
CA LEU A 222 11.53 -9.85 8.57
C LEU A 222 12.99 -9.47 8.35
N ASN A 223 13.90 -9.88 9.24
CA ASN A 223 15.33 -9.63 9.05
C ASN A 223 15.86 -10.36 7.80
N LYS A 224 15.40 -11.58 7.53
CA LYS A 224 15.74 -12.31 6.31
C LYS A 224 15.19 -11.63 5.06
N LEU A 225 13.92 -11.23 5.07
CA LEU A 225 13.25 -10.51 3.98
C LEU A 225 13.95 -9.16 3.67
N LEU A 226 14.43 -8.48 4.71
CA LEU A 226 15.02 -7.13 4.65
C LEU A 226 16.54 -7.12 4.89
N SER A 227 17.21 -8.24 4.68
CA SER A 227 18.65 -8.41 4.95
C SER A 227 19.51 -7.36 4.23
N GLY A 228 19.22 -7.08 2.96
CA GLY A 228 19.88 -6.04 2.15
C GLY A 228 19.31 -4.62 2.26
N VAL A 229 18.36 -4.36 3.17
CA VAL A 229 17.68 -3.06 3.27
C VAL A 229 18.24 -2.26 4.44
N THR A 230 18.68 -1.02 4.18
CA THR A 230 19.11 -0.08 5.22
C THR A 230 17.93 0.76 5.71
N ILE A 231 17.65 0.70 7.02
CA ILE A 231 16.65 1.56 7.66
C ILE A 231 17.34 2.84 8.14
N ALA A 232 17.15 3.93 7.40
CA ALA A 232 17.72 5.22 7.75
C ALA A 232 17.24 5.67 9.14
N GLN A 233 18.16 6.20 9.96
CA GLN A 233 17.89 6.70 11.33
C GLN A 233 17.39 5.63 12.32
N GLY A 234 17.43 4.35 11.96
CA GLY A 234 17.07 3.24 12.84
C GLY A 234 18.08 2.97 13.95
N GLY A 235 19.33 3.41 13.78
CA GLY A 235 20.43 3.03 14.66
C GLY A 235 20.82 1.56 14.48
N VAL A 236 21.54 1.01 15.46
CA VAL A 236 21.97 -0.39 15.49
C VAL A 236 21.24 -1.15 16.61
N LEU A 237 21.17 -2.47 16.48
CA LEU A 237 20.76 -3.31 17.59
C LEU A 237 21.77 -3.17 18.74
N PRO A 238 21.30 -3.10 20.01
CA PRO A 238 22.20 -3.19 21.15
C PRO A 238 23.00 -4.49 21.09
N ASN A 239 24.32 -4.37 21.06
CA ASN A 239 25.24 -5.49 21.20
C ASN A 239 26.32 -5.09 22.19
N ILE A 240 26.35 -5.74 23.35
CA ILE A 240 27.37 -5.51 24.38
C ILE A 240 28.33 -6.69 24.29
N GLN A 241 29.58 -6.40 23.90
CA GLN A 241 30.63 -7.41 23.88
C GLN A 241 30.81 -7.99 25.28
N SER A 242 30.96 -9.31 25.40
CA SER A 242 31.09 -9.99 26.69
C SER A 242 32.24 -9.44 27.55
N ILE A 243 33.29 -8.92 26.91
CA ILE A 243 34.42 -8.27 27.59
C ILE A 243 34.04 -6.98 28.33
N LEU A 244 32.96 -6.32 27.93
CA LEU A 244 32.44 -5.10 28.55
C LEU A 244 31.47 -5.39 29.70
N LEU A 245 31.05 -6.65 29.86
CA LEU A 245 30.25 -7.05 31.01
C LEU A 245 31.18 -7.16 32.24
N PRO A 246 30.74 -6.73 33.43
CA PRO A 246 31.48 -6.93 34.65
C PRO A 246 31.87 -8.42 34.77
N LYS A 247 33.15 -8.72 35.03
CA LYS A 247 33.56 -10.08 35.33
C LYS A 247 32.79 -10.52 36.57
N LYS A 248 32.02 -11.61 36.49
CA LYS A 248 31.38 -12.22 37.66
C LYS A 248 32.45 -12.44 38.73
N THR A 249 32.43 -11.67 39.80
CA THR A 249 33.19 -11.96 41.01
C THR A 249 32.59 -13.23 41.61
N ALA A 250 33.42 -14.26 41.79
CA ALA A 250 33.03 -15.49 42.47
C ALA A 250 32.66 -15.13 43.93
N GLY A 251 31.37 -14.97 44.21
CA GLY A 251 30.93 -14.52 45.53
C GLY A 251 29.42 -14.56 45.78
N GLU A 252 28.57 -14.48 44.76
CA GLU A 252 27.12 -14.59 44.95
C GLU A 252 26.63 -15.91 44.38
N LYS A 253 26.54 -16.90 45.27
CA LYS A 253 25.67 -18.07 45.11
C LYS A 253 24.26 -17.62 45.46
N GLU A 254 23.35 -17.73 44.50
CA GLU A 254 21.92 -17.98 44.76
C GLU A 254 21.63 -19.42 44.31
#